data_AF-A0AAV3FPU4-F1
#
_entry.id   AF-A0AAV3FPU4-F1
#
_cell.length_a   1.000
_cell.length_b   1.000
_cell.length_c   1.000
_cell.angle_alpha   90.00
_cell.angle_beta   90.00
_cell.angle_gamma   90.00
#
_symmetry.space_group_name_H-M   'P 1'
#
loop_
_entity.id
_entity.type
_entity.pdbx_description
1 polymer ?
#
loop_
_entity_poly.entity_id
_entity_poly.type
_entity_poly.pdbx_seq_one_letter_code
_entity_poly.pdbx_strand_id
1 'polypeptide(L)'
;MVERYRTVLKKFYITKSQNQTLNYLISYTGLRNFSNYARKMLFKKFPIVLVFDETSFEDLIFSLRRIKNNINQLARIAEKSQDLQALRAMTYSVQMIEKYEKSFLKYHKTKKARLLSKVDE
;
A
#
# COMPACT_ATOMS: atom_id res chain seq x y z
N MET A 1 -24.60 36.05 -23.52
CA MET A 1 -24.61 34.60 -23.21
C MET A 1 -23.17 34.14 -23.18
N VAL A 2 -22.74 33.44 -22.12
CA VAL A 2 -21.39 32.85 -22.10
C VAL A 2 -21.44 31.54 -22.90
N GLU A 3 -20.78 31.53 -24.04
CA GLU A 3 -20.71 30.36 -24.90
C GLU A 3 -19.87 29.27 -24.21
N ARG A 4 -20.43 28.06 -24.10
CA ARG A 4 -19.71 26.96 -23.45
C ARG A 4 -18.70 26.38 -24.42
N TYR A 5 -17.42 26.41 -24.06
CA TYR A 5 -16.37 25.72 -24.81
C TYR A 5 -16.64 24.22 -25.04
N ARG A 6 -17.31 23.54 -24.08
CA ARG A 6 -17.68 22.12 -24.19
C ARG A 6 -19.17 21.98 -24.45
N THR A 7 -19.52 21.65 -25.68
CA THR A 7 -20.92 21.60 -26.18
C THR A 7 -21.51 20.19 -26.24
N VAL A 8 -20.68 19.14 -26.30
CA VAL A 8 -21.13 17.74 -26.39
C VAL A 8 -21.36 17.14 -25.00
N LEU A 9 -22.57 16.62 -24.75
CA LEU A 9 -22.94 15.95 -23.51
C LEU A 9 -22.90 14.41 -23.68
N LYS A 10 -22.29 13.71 -22.72
CA LYS A 10 -22.33 12.24 -22.61
C LYS A 10 -23.01 11.86 -21.29
N LYS A 11 -23.99 10.94 -21.35
CA LYS A 11 -24.75 10.44 -20.19
C LYS A 11 -24.64 8.92 -20.12
N PHE A 12 -24.56 8.39 -18.91
CA PHE A 12 -24.66 6.96 -18.61
C PHE A 12 -25.25 6.77 -17.22
N TYR A 13 -25.82 5.60 -16.97
CA TYR A 13 -26.45 5.27 -15.70
C TYR A 13 -25.47 4.56 -14.77
N ILE A 14 -25.57 4.84 -13.47
CA ILE A 14 -24.80 4.18 -12.41
C ILE A 14 -25.72 3.81 -11.26
N THR A 15 -25.34 2.78 -10.49
CA THR A 15 -26.03 2.39 -9.27
C THR A 15 -25.72 3.35 -8.11
N LYS A 16 -26.49 3.27 -7.02
CA LYS A 16 -26.22 4.06 -5.80
C LYS A 16 -24.83 3.76 -5.22
N SER A 17 -24.43 2.49 -5.19
CA SER A 17 -23.11 2.06 -4.71
C SER A 17 -21.97 2.59 -5.59
N GLN A 18 -22.15 2.57 -6.92
CA GLN A 18 -21.19 3.16 -7.85
C GLN A 18 -21.08 4.68 -7.65
N ASN A 19 -22.18 5.37 -7.36
CA ASN A 19 -22.17 6.81 -7.08
C ASN A 19 -21.42 7.15 -5.78
N GLN A 20 -21.56 6.33 -4.73
CA GLN A 20 -20.78 6.48 -3.50
C GLN A 20 -19.28 6.30 -3.77
N THR A 21 -18.92 5.26 -4.51
CA THR A 21 -17.54 5.00 -4.93
C THR A 21 -16.97 6.14 -5.75
N LEU A 22 -17.76 6.66 -6.69
CA LEU A 22 -17.39 7.81 -7.52
C LEU A 22 -17.10 9.06 -6.67
N ASN A 23 -17.95 9.36 -5.69
CA ASN A 23 -17.73 10.50 -4.78
C ASN A 23 -16.44 10.34 -3.97
N TYR A 24 -16.15 9.13 -3.50
CA TYR A 24 -14.87 8.83 -2.85
C TYR A 24 -13.68 9.06 -3.79
N LEU A 25 -13.75 8.59 -5.04
CA LEU A 25 -12.65 8.75 -6.02
C LEU A 25 -12.45 10.21 -6.43
N ILE A 26 -13.52 11.00 -6.53
CA ILE A 26 -13.45 12.45 -6.79
C ILE A 26 -12.71 13.14 -5.62
N SER A 27 -13.08 12.81 -4.38
CA SER A 27 -12.39 13.27 -3.17
C SER A 27 -10.91 12.87 -3.15
N TYR A 28 -10.63 11.59 -3.37
CA TYR A 28 -9.29 11.01 -3.35
C TYR A 28 -8.33 11.67 -4.34
N THR A 29 -8.83 11.99 -5.54
CA THR A 29 -8.03 12.63 -6.60
C THR A 29 -7.93 14.15 -6.48
N GLY A 30 -8.55 14.76 -5.45
CA GLY A 30 -8.58 16.22 -5.27
C GLY A 30 -9.35 16.97 -6.37
N LEU A 31 -10.16 16.28 -7.17
CA LEU A 31 -10.90 16.89 -8.27
C LEU A 31 -12.20 17.49 -7.75
N ARG A 32 -12.50 18.73 -8.15
CA ARG A 32 -13.63 19.49 -7.57
C ARG A 32 -15.03 18.95 -7.93
N ASN A 33 -15.18 18.24 -9.06
CA ASN A 33 -16.48 17.75 -9.52
C ASN A 33 -16.35 16.57 -10.48
N PHE A 34 -17.48 15.87 -10.67
CA PHE A 34 -17.59 14.71 -11.56
C PHE A 34 -17.14 15.01 -12.98
N SER A 35 -17.51 16.18 -13.54
CA SER A 35 -17.17 16.48 -14.93
C SER A 35 -15.66 16.62 -15.14
N ASN A 36 -14.93 17.17 -14.16
CA ASN A 36 -13.46 17.22 -14.20
C ASN A 36 -12.86 15.82 -14.05
N TYR A 37 -13.34 15.06 -13.06
CA TYR A 37 -12.94 13.67 -12.84
C TYR A 37 -13.14 12.78 -14.06
N ALA A 38 -14.34 12.74 -14.62
CA ALA A 38 -14.67 11.92 -15.79
C ALA A 38 -13.79 12.27 -17.00
N ARG A 39 -13.55 13.56 -17.26
CA ARG A 39 -12.68 13.98 -18.37
C ARG A 39 -11.23 13.55 -18.16
N LYS A 40 -10.70 13.71 -16.94
CA LYS A 40 -9.37 13.20 -16.63
C LYS A 40 -9.33 11.69 -16.85
N MET A 41 -10.27 10.92 -16.27
CA MET A 41 -10.30 9.46 -16.39
C MET A 41 -10.44 8.96 -17.84
N LEU A 42 -11.20 9.68 -18.67
CA LEU A 42 -11.42 9.30 -20.08
C LEU A 42 -10.24 9.65 -21.00
N PHE A 43 -9.43 10.67 -20.66
CA PHE A 43 -8.47 11.25 -21.60
C PHE A 43 -7.03 11.42 -21.08
N LYS A 44 -6.72 11.17 -19.80
CA LYS A 44 -5.32 11.21 -19.32
C LYS A 44 -4.58 10.00 -19.87
N LYS A 45 -3.40 10.24 -20.46
CA LYS A 45 -2.51 9.19 -20.98
C LYS A 45 -1.89 8.31 -19.88
N PHE A 46 -1.94 8.78 -18.63
CA PHE A 46 -1.36 8.11 -17.47
C PHE A 46 -2.45 7.75 -16.45
N PRO A 47 -2.27 6.67 -15.66
CA PRO A 47 -3.22 6.28 -14.63
C PRO A 47 -3.46 7.41 -13.62
N ILE A 48 -4.72 7.67 -13.28
CA ILE A 48 -5.13 8.70 -12.30
C ILE A 48 -5.46 8.09 -10.94
N VAL A 49 -5.76 6.80 -10.92
CA VAL A 49 -6.00 6.02 -9.71
C VAL A 49 -5.04 4.84 -9.78
N LEU A 50 -4.14 4.74 -8.81
CA LEU A 50 -3.25 3.60 -8.64
C LEU A 50 -3.75 2.79 -7.43
N VAL A 51 -4.07 1.53 -7.68
CA VAL A 51 -4.32 0.54 -6.64
C VAL A 51 -3.11 -0.38 -6.62
N PHE A 52 -2.49 -0.51 -5.45
CA PHE A 52 -1.41 -1.46 -5.23
C PHE A 52 -1.99 -2.77 -4.72
N ASP A 53 -1.66 -3.87 -5.38
CA ASP A 53 -1.79 -5.18 -4.77
C ASP A 53 -0.63 -5.37 -3.78
N GLU A 54 -0.98 -5.50 -2.50
CA GLU A 54 -0.01 -5.65 -1.40
C GLU A 54 0.09 -7.10 -0.90
N THR A 55 -0.66 -8.04 -1.50
CA THR A 55 -0.77 -9.42 -1.02
C THR A 55 0.59 -10.09 -0.85
N SER A 56 1.43 -10.07 -1.89
CA SER A 56 2.76 -10.68 -1.84
C SER A 56 3.70 -10.01 -0.83
N PHE A 57 3.52 -8.71 -0.57
CA PHE A 57 4.32 -8.01 0.44
C PHE A 57 3.90 -8.42 1.85
N GLU A 58 2.60 -8.48 2.11
CA GLU A 58 2.05 -8.93 3.40
C GLU A 58 2.43 -10.39 3.68
N ASP A 59 2.35 -11.27 2.68
CA ASP A 59 2.77 -12.68 2.79
C ASP A 59 4.25 -12.83 3.15
N LEU A 60 5.10 -11.98 2.59
CA LEU A 60 6.53 -11.95 2.91
C LEU A 60 6.77 -11.49 4.35
N ILE A 61 6.13 -10.40 4.79
CA ILE A 61 6.25 -9.91 6.18
C ILE A 61 5.73 -10.96 7.17
N PHE A 62 4.61 -11.61 6.85
CA PHE A 62 4.05 -12.68 7.65
C PHE A 62 5.03 -13.86 7.78
N SER A 63 5.62 -14.29 6.67
CA SER A 63 6.62 -15.36 6.65
C SER A 63 7.86 -15.02 7.48
N LEU A 64 8.35 -13.79 7.39
CA LEU A 64 9.47 -13.30 8.20
C LEU A 64 9.15 -13.33 9.70
N ARG A 65 7.94 -12.89 10.09
CA ARG A 65 7.48 -12.94 11.48
C ARG A 65 7.36 -14.37 12.01
N ARG A 66 6.94 -15.33 11.18
CA ARG A 66 6.93 -16.76 11.56
C ARG A 66 8.35 -17.27 11.84
N ILE A 67 9.32 -16.93 10.99
CA ILE A 67 10.73 -17.29 11.22
C ILE A 67 11.23 -16.69 12.55
N LYS A 68 10.98 -15.40 12.79
CA LYS A 68 11.33 -14.74 14.06
C LYS A 68 10.73 -15.46 15.27
N ASN A 69 9.45 -15.82 15.19
CA ASN A 69 8.76 -16.51 16.26
C ASN A 69 9.35 -17.90 16.52
N ASN A 70 9.69 -18.66 15.48
CA ASN A 70 10.33 -19.96 15.61
C ASN A 70 11.72 -19.83 16.27
N ILE A 71 12.53 -18.84 15.88
CA ILE A 71 13.84 -18.59 16.51
C ILE A 71 13.68 -18.20 17.98
N ASN A 72 12.70 -17.38 18.32
CA ASN A 72 12.39 -17.04 19.72
C ASN A 72 12.01 -18.29 20.54
N GLN A 73 11.29 -19.24 19.96
CA GLN A 73 10.98 -20.50 20.64
C GLN A 73 12.24 -21.34 20.86
N LEU A 74 13.11 -21.44 19.84
CA LEU A 74 14.40 -22.10 19.98
C LEU A 74 15.27 -21.43 21.06
N ALA A 75 15.25 -20.10 21.16
CA ALA A 75 15.99 -19.37 22.20
C ALA A 75 15.53 -19.79 23.61
N ARG A 76 14.21 -19.92 23.82
CA ARG A 76 13.65 -20.42 25.09
C ARG A 76 14.05 -21.87 25.39
N ILE A 77 14.20 -22.71 24.36
CA ILE A 77 14.68 -24.08 24.53
C ILE A 77 16.16 -24.06 24.93
N ALA A 78 16.99 -23.28 24.22
CA ALA A 78 18.41 -23.11 24.52
C ALA A 78 18.65 -22.59 25.95
N GLU A 79 17.84 -21.63 26.40
CA GLU A 79 17.85 -21.11 27.76
C GLU A 79 17.57 -22.21 28.79
N LYS A 80 16.53 -23.03 28.56
CA LYS A 80 16.19 -24.16 29.44
C LYS A 80 17.27 -25.25 29.47
N SER A 81 17.95 -25.49 28.35
CA SER A 81 19.07 -26.43 28.27
C SER A 81 20.40 -25.84 28.75
N GLN A 82 20.41 -24.58 29.22
CA GLN A 82 21.63 -23.85 29.61
C GLN A 82 22.68 -23.74 28.50
N ASP A 83 22.26 -23.84 27.23
CA ASP A 83 23.12 -23.62 26.07
C ASP A 83 23.24 -22.13 25.79
N LEU A 84 24.23 -21.51 26.45
CA LEU A 84 24.46 -20.07 26.39
C LEU A 84 24.89 -19.60 24.99
N GLN A 85 25.56 -20.46 24.21
CA GLN A 85 26.03 -20.12 22.87
C GLN A 85 24.85 -20.06 21.90
N ALA A 86 24.00 -21.09 21.91
CA ALA A 86 22.78 -21.12 21.11
C ALA A 86 21.83 -19.97 21.48
N LEU A 87 21.64 -19.70 22.78
CA LEU A 87 20.80 -18.60 23.25
C LEU A 87 21.27 -17.24 22.70
N ARG A 88 22.58 -16.96 22.76
CA ARG A 88 23.17 -15.73 22.22
C ARG A 88 22.98 -15.63 20.71
N ALA A 89 23.25 -16.71 19.97
CA ALA A 89 23.11 -16.74 18.51
C ALA A 89 21.66 -16.50 18.07
N MET A 90 20.70 -17.12 18.75
CA MET A 90 19.27 -16.96 18.46
C MET A 90 18.77 -15.57 18.81
N THR A 91 19.18 -15.02 19.96
CA THR A 91 18.83 -13.65 20.37
C THR A 91 19.34 -12.62 19.36
N TYR A 92 20.59 -12.77 18.91
CA TYR A 92 21.16 -11.92 17.87
C TYR A 92 20.40 -12.04 16.54
N SER A 93 20.05 -13.26 16.14
CA SER A 93 19.29 -13.52 14.92
C SER A 93 17.92 -12.84 14.94
N VAL A 94 17.22 -12.85 16.08
CA VAL A 94 15.94 -12.14 16.27
C VAL A 94 16.12 -10.64 16.10
N GLN A 95 17.15 -10.04 16.74
CA GLN A 95 17.44 -8.61 16.60
C GLN A 95 17.73 -8.22 15.14
N MET A 96 18.47 -9.06 14.41
CA MET A 96 18.76 -8.84 12.99
C MET A 96 17.49 -8.87 12.13
N ILE A 97 16.60 -9.82 12.37
CA ILE A 97 15.31 -9.92 11.67
C ILE A 97 14.46 -8.68 11.97
N GLU A 98 14.39 -8.22 13.22
CA GLU A 98 13.62 -7.02 13.57
C GLU A 98 14.14 -5.75 12.91
N LYS A 99 15.47 -5.60 12.82
CA LYS A 99 16.10 -4.49 12.11
C LYS A 99 15.75 -4.54 10.63
N TYR A 100 15.80 -5.72 10.01
CA TYR A 100 15.44 -5.90 8.61
C TYR A 100 13.95 -5.60 8.36
N GLU A 101 13.05 -6.15 9.18
CA GLU A 101 11.60 -5.91 9.09
C GLU A 101 11.28 -4.40 9.12
N LYS A 102 11.84 -3.68 10.09
CA LYS A 102 11.67 -2.22 10.21
C LYS A 102 12.17 -1.46 8.98
N SER A 103 13.37 -1.80 8.50
CA SER A 103 13.94 -1.16 7.31
C SER A 103 13.10 -1.42 6.06
N PHE A 104 12.63 -2.65 5.90
CA PHE A 104 11.87 -3.07 4.73
C PHE A 104 10.46 -2.45 4.71
N LEU A 105 9.76 -2.41 5.85
CA LEU A 105 8.48 -1.69 5.98
C LEU A 105 8.61 -0.21 5.64
N LYS A 106 9.68 0.44 6.13
CA LYS A 106 9.96 1.85 5.82
C LYS A 106 10.18 2.04 4.32
N TYR A 107 11.03 1.22 3.70
CA TYR A 107 11.29 1.28 2.26
C TYR A 107 10.02 1.10 1.44
N HIS A 108 9.19 0.11 1.78
CA HIS A 108 7.92 -0.15 1.10
C HIS A 108 6.99 1.06 1.17
N LYS A 109 6.78 1.61 2.37
CA LYS A 109 5.94 2.82 2.59
C LYS A 109 6.44 4.01 1.76
N THR A 110 7.76 4.27 1.77
CA THR A 110 8.35 5.37 1.00
C THR A 110 8.21 5.17 -0.51
N LYS A 111 8.43 3.94 -0.99
CA LYS A 111 8.30 3.63 -2.42
C LYS A 111 6.85 3.76 -2.89
N LYS A 112 5.88 3.28 -2.11
CA LYS A 112 4.46 3.45 -2.38
C LYS A 112 4.07 4.93 -2.45
N ALA A 113 4.48 5.73 -1.46
CA ALA A 113 4.22 7.17 -1.44
C ALA A 113 4.80 7.89 -2.67
N ARG A 114 6.03 7.58 -3.06
CA ARG A 114 6.68 8.14 -4.25
C ARG A 114 5.96 7.78 -5.55
N LEU A 115 5.44 6.57 -5.66
CA LEU A 115 4.70 6.15 -6.85
C LEU A 115 3.33 6.83 -6.93
N LEU A 116 2.68 7.05 -5.79
CA LEU A 116 1.44 7.82 -5.72
C LEU A 116 1.68 9.30 -6.07
N SER A 117 2.76 9.92 -5.62
CA SER A 117 3.03 11.35 -5.91
C SER A 117 3.33 11.64 -7.38
N LYS A 118 3.78 10.64 -8.15
CA LYS A 118 4.01 10.78 -9.61
C LYS A 118 2.73 10.76 -10.45
N VAL A 119 1.59 10.46 -9.85
CA VAL A 119 0.28 10.48 -10.52
C VAL A 119 -0.28 11.91 -10.63
N ASP A 120 0.20 12.81 -9.77
CA ASP A 120 -0.29 14.18 -9.67
C ASP A 120 0.37 15.18 -10.64
N GLU A 121 1.48 14.79 -11.28
CA GLU A 121 2.08 15.48 -12.43
C GLU A 121 1.38 15.11 -13.76
#